data_AF-A0A537YX03-F1
#
_entry.id   AF-A0A537YX03-F1
#
_cell.length_a   1.000
_cell.length_b   1.000
_cell.length_c   1.000
_cell.angle_alpha   90.00
_cell.angle_beta   90.00
_cell.angle_gamma   90.00
#
_symmetry.space_group_name_H-M   'P 1'
#
loop_
_entity.id
_entity.type
_entity.pdbx_description
1 polymer ?
#
loop_
_entity_poly.entity_id
_entity_poly.type
_entity_poly.pdbx_seq_one_letter_code
_entity_poly.pdbx_strand_id
1 'polypeptide(L)' 'MTLDLDGTLFQVVEFQHVKPGKGGAFVRSKLRNVKTGAVVE' A
#
# COMPACT_ATOMS: atom_id res chain seq x y z
N MET A 1 4.61 -3.23 -8.46
CA MET A 1 4.39 -4.42 -7.61
C MET A 1 2.89 -4.60 -7.45
N THR A 2 2.39 -5.81 -7.68
CA THR A 2 0.95 -6.13 -7.57
C THR A 2 0.77 -7.13 -6.43
N LEU A 3 -0.22 -6.88 -5.58
CA LEU A 3 -0.56 -7.64 -4.39
C LEU A 3 -1.92 -8.30 -4.60
N ASP A 4 -2.06 -9.54 -4.19
CA ASP A 4 -3.36 -10.18 -4.01
C ASP A 4 -3.76 -10.03 -2.54
N LEU A 5 -4.79 -9.22 -2.29
CA LEU A 5 -5.36 -8.99 -0.97
C LEU A 5 -6.81 -9.48 -1.00
N ASP A 6 -7.06 -10.59 -0.29
CA ASP A 6 -8.38 -11.21 -0.17
C ASP A 6 -9.08 -11.45 -1.53
N GLY A 7 -8.33 -11.93 -2.53
CA GLY A 7 -8.83 -12.21 -3.88
C GLY A 7 -9.02 -10.97 -4.75
N THR A 8 -8.59 -9.80 -4.27
CA THR A 8 -8.61 -8.54 -4.99
C THR A 8 -7.19 -8.10 -5.29
N LEU A 9 -6.94 -7.82 -6.57
CA LEU A 9 -5.63 -7.36 -7.02
C LEU A 9 -5.49 -5.85 -6.80
N PHE A 10 -4.43 -5.48 -6.10
CA PHE A 10 -4.02 -4.11 -5.87
C PHE A 10 -2.62 -3.88 -6.41
N GLN A 11 -2.39 -2.69 -6.96
CA GLN A 11 -1.08 -2.25 -7.40
C GLN A 11 -0.55 -1.20 -6.44
N VAL A 12 0.69 -1.39 -5.96
CA VAL A 12 1.38 -0.37 -5.16
C VAL A 12 1.72 0.78 -6.09
N VAL A 13 1.17 1.95 -5.79
CA VAL A 13 1.39 3.20 -6.55
C VAL A 13 2.51 4.01 -5.91
N GLU A 14 2.50 4.08 -4.59
CA GLU A 14 3.48 4.81 -3.79
C GLU A 14 3.73 4.06 -2.49
N PHE A 15 4.94 4.18 -1.95
CA PHE A 15 5.22 3.71 -0.61
C PHE A 15 6.20 4.66 0.08
N GLN A 16 6.06 4.76 1.40
CA GLN A 16 6.91 5.58 2.24
C GLN A 16 7.39 4.75 3.42
N HIS A 17 8.70 4.61 3.56
CA HIS A 17 9.31 4.08 4.77
C HIS A 17 9.35 5.18 5.83
N VAL A 18 8.65 4.97 6.93
CA VAL A 18 8.57 5.91 8.06
C VAL A 18 9.33 5.33 9.24
N LYS A 19 10.29 6.11 9.75
CA LYS A 19 10.98 5.84 11.02
C LYS A 19 10.52 6.89 12.03
N PRO A 20 9.55 6.58 12.91
CA PRO A 20 9.10 7.54 13.90
C PRO A 20 10.18 7.75 14.95
N GLY A 21 10.23 8.95 15.56
CA GLY A 21 11.18 9.23 16.64
C GLY A 21 10.99 8.33 17.88
N LYS A 22 9.81 7.70 18.02
CA LYS A 22 9.49 6.71 19.04
C LYS A 22 8.64 5.59 18.41
N GLY A 23 9.06 4.34 18.56
CA GLY A 23 8.38 3.16 18.01
C GLY A 23 9.18 2.47 16.89
N GLY A 24 8.64 1.37 16.36
CA GLY A 24 9.24 0.64 15.25
C GLY A 24 9.07 1.37 13.91
N ALA A 25 9.98 1.08 12.98
CA ALA A 25 9.84 1.54 11.61
C ALA A 25 8.70 0.80 10.90
N PHE A 26 8.00 1.48 9.98
CA PHE A 26 6.90 0.90 9.22
C PHE A 26 6.86 1.48 7.81
N VAL A 27 6.11 0.83 6.92
CA VAL A 27 5.90 1.29 5.54
C VAL A 27 4.42 1.68 5.40
N ARG A 28 4.16 2.88 4.89
CA ARG A 28 2.84 3.25 4.35
C ARG A 28 2.84 2.97 2.86
N SER A 29 1.74 2.48 2.32
CA SER A 29 1.66 2.16 0.90
C SER A 29 0.30 2.57 0.35
N LYS A 30 0.34 3.38 -0.70
CA LYS A 30 -0.85 3.74 -1.45
C LYS A 30 -1.11 2.67 -2.51
N LEU A 31 -2.26 2.04 -2.41
CA LEU A 31 -2.67 0.92 -3.25
C LEU A 31 -3.78 1.35 -4.20
N ARG A 32 -3.71 0.93 -5.46
CA ARG A 32 -4.78 1.09 -6.45
C ARG A 32 -5.39 -0.26 -6.75
N ASN A 33 -6.69 -0.41 -6.59
CA ASN A 33 -7.42 -1.58 -7.03
C ASN A 33 -7.32 -1.69 -8.56
N VAL A 34 -6.83 -2.82 -9.06
CA VAL A 34 -6.58 -3.02 -10.49
C VAL A 34 -7.88 -3.10 -11.30
N LYS A 35 -8.97 -3.60 -10.70
CA LYS A 35 -10.27 -3.75 -11.37
C LYS A 35 -11.07 -2.45 -11.38
N THR A 36 -11.12 -1.75 -10.24
CA THR A 36 -12.00 -0.57 -10.08
C THR A 36 -11.26 0.76 -10.25
N GLY A 37 -9.93 0.77 -10.21
CA GLY A 37 -9.12 1.98 -10.21
C GLY A 37 -9.16 2.77 -8.90
N ALA A 38 -9.97 2.36 -7.92
CA ALA A 38 -10.07 2.99 -6.60
C ALA A 38 -8.72 2.98 -5.88
N VAL A 39 -8.39 4.07 -5.20
CA VAL A 39 -7.11 4.24 -4.50
C VAL A 39 -7.34 4.29 -2.99
N VAL A 40 -6.58 3.49 -2.24
CA VAL A 40 -6.60 3.37 -0.78
C VAL A 40 -5.19 3.60 -0.23
N GLU A 41 -5.09 4.08 1.01
CA GLU A 41 -3.83 4.45 1.68
C GLU A 41 -3.64 3.68 2.98
#